data_AF-A0A671MWT8-F1
#
_entry.id   AF-A0A671MWT8-F1
#
_cell.length_a   1.000
_cell.length_b   1.000
_cell.length_c   1.000
_cell.angle_alpha   90.00
_cell.angle_beta   90.00
_cell.angle_gamma   90.00
#
_symmetry.space_group_name_H-M   'P 1'
#
loop_
_entity.id
_entity.type
_entity.pdbx_description
1 polymer ?
#
loop_
_entity_poly.entity_id
_entity_poly.type
_entity_poly.pdbx_seq_one_letter_code
_entity_poly.pdbx_strand_id
1 'polypeptide(L)'
;CSISSLNLSFILQTSFNEMLKAQKQKQICSYIIAPFVAGQLDFCLKHLDVFTPVLLGFNPVHMARREPMQDCSFHFKDVAERMAAEQRHKKAFVLNPVLGAEAISGSSRMKGGSATKIILESILLAGHEATFRGKRTTPDEMVYETTYSHSDELAVLIHQAGESLQMNAHVYYIGWQTLGTIGLTDASECVPTYGADFDDIRGFINNGFREMKNKEGDLSFLGPEFIIGHKDFVETILPSLSQNDMMLFLFAVNDDLHEVTALADQVRRRTSNLHAIAHDLEKFIIPEVNSVVMRQRWELSTKWCLNAISTGAHVLKGKVYMNYMIDLRVTNSKLYRRAISILQRFTGCSKSKCERALLRAIYSTDDLSEDMASVDVWKHTDAANRRDRVRTRLFMFSIKDYLTLIFKIIFTLTKNSR
;
A
#
# COMPACT_ATOMS: atom_id res chain seq x y z
N CYS A 1 26.02 26.71 13.61
CA CYS A 1 24.61 26.72 14.06
C CYS A 1 23.73 25.93 13.10
N SER A 2 23.46 24.67 13.46
CA SER A 2 22.17 23.96 13.28
C SER A 2 21.31 24.28 12.05
N ILE A 3 21.75 23.85 10.85
CA ILE A 3 20.87 23.53 9.72
C ILE A 3 21.32 22.17 9.18
N SER A 4 21.24 21.15 10.02
CA SER A 4 21.51 19.76 9.66
C SER A 4 20.46 18.92 10.36
N SER A 5 19.85 17.99 9.62
CA SER A 5 18.85 16.97 10.03
C SER A 5 17.33 17.27 9.92
N LEU A 6 16.86 18.51 9.76
CA LEU A 6 15.40 18.79 9.82
C LEU A 6 14.58 18.60 8.53
N ASN A 7 15.20 18.54 7.34
CA ASN A 7 14.45 18.53 6.06
C ASN A 7 14.30 17.15 5.38
N LEU A 8 15.09 16.14 5.77
CA LEU A 8 14.97 14.80 5.20
C LEU A 8 13.77 14.03 5.78
N SER A 9 13.41 14.36 7.02
CA SER A 9 12.26 13.79 7.71
C SER A 9 10.95 14.29 7.07
N PHE A 10 10.86 15.54 6.62
CA PHE A 10 9.57 16.11 6.20
C PHE A 10 8.91 15.43 4.98
N ILE A 11 9.68 14.80 4.07
CA ILE A 11 9.16 14.18 2.82
C ILE A 11 8.81 12.69 2.99
N LEU A 12 9.52 11.97 3.88
CA LEU A 12 9.20 10.56 4.21
C LEU A 12 8.27 10.44 5.44
N GLN A 13 8.26 11.43 6.33
CA GLN A 13 7.47 11.45 7.57
C GLN A 13 6.09 12.09 7.35
N THR A 14 5.89 12.82 6.24
CA THR A 14 4.54 12.99 5.69
C THR A 14 3.98 11.65 5.22
N SER A 15 4.80 10.71 4.75
CA SER A 15 4.29 9.45 4.19
C SER A 15 3.59 8.56 5.20
N PHE A 16 3.99 8.45 6.48
CA PHE A 16 3.32 7.49 7.38
C PHE A 16 2.11 8.07 8.11
N ASN A 17 2.20 9.31 8.59
CA ASN A 17 1.06 9.99 9.23
C ASN A 17 0.00 10.42 8.23
N GLU A 18 0.39 10.89 7.05
CA GLU A 18 -0.56 11.01 5.95
C GLU A 18 -0.97 9.63 5.44
N MET A 19 -0.22 8.54 5.56
CA MET A 19 -0.74 7.20 5.15
C MET A 19 -1.74 6.62 6.15
N LEU A 20 -1.57 6.82 7.46
CA LEU A 20 -2.55 6.44 8.49
C LEU A 20 -3.76 7.39 8.49
N LYS A 21 -3.56 8.71 8.34
CA LYS A 21 -4.68 9.65 8.10
C LYS A 21 -5.31 9.43 6.71
N ALA A 22 -4.51 9.08 5.71
CA ALA A 22 -4.99 8.61 4.41
C ALA A 22 -5.53 7.18 4.48
N GLN A 23 -5.46 6.42 5.56
CA GLN A 23 -6.31 5.24 5.65
C GLN A 23 -7.78 5.65 5.72
N LYS A 24 -8.08 6.86 6.26
CA LYS A 24 -9.36 7.56 6.11
C LYS A 24 -9.47 8.37 4.80
N GLN A 25 -8.35 8.86 4.23
CA GLN A 25 -8.27 9.68 3.01
C GLN A 25 -7.41 9.05 1.88
N LYS A 26 -7.65 7.78 1.49
CA LYS A 26 -6.73 6.93 0.68
C LYS A 26 -6.36 7.49 -0.69
N GLN A 27 -5.25 8.23 -0.79
CA GLN A 27 -4.89 8.99 -1.99
C GLN A 27 -3.37 9.04 -2.27
N ILE A 28 -2.74 7.89 -2.50
CA ILE A 28 -1.47 7.87 -3.25
C ILE A 28 -1.78 8.20 -4.72
N CYS A 29 -1.10 9.22 -5.26
CA CYS A 29 -1.32 9.77 -6.59
C CYS A 29 -0.69 8.96 -7.74
N SER A 30 -0.44 7.66 -7.57
CA SER A 30 0.18 6.81 -8.60
C SER A 30 -0.56 6.89 -9.95
N TYR A 31 -1.84 7.24 -9.94
CA TYR A 31 -2.65 7.37 -11.15
C TYR A 31 -3.15 8.79 -11.47
N ILE A 32 -2.72 9.85 -10.75
CA ILE A 32 -3.19 11.24 -11.00
C ILE A 32 -4.71 11.37 -10.72
N ILE A 33 -5.13 10.95 -9.52
CA ILE A 33 -6.55 10.73 -9.18
C ILE A 33 -6.96 11.20 -7.77
N ALA A 34 -6.07 11.85 -7.05
CA ALA A 34 -6.22 12.17 -5.64
C ALA A 34 -6.71 13.62 -5.41
N PRO A 35 -8.00 13.86 -5.08
CA PRO A 35 -8.50 15.20 -4.72
C PRO A 35 -7.64 16.03 -3.78
N PHE A 36 -7.09 15.41 -2.73
CA PHE A 36 -6.18 16.03 -1.76
C PHE A 36 -4.94 16.60 -2.45
N VAL A 37 -4.29 15.81 -3.30
CA VAL A 37 -3.12 16.23 -4.08
C VAL A 37 -3.50 17.30 -5.10
N ALA A 38 -4.67 17.18 -5.75
CA ALA A 38 -5.15 18.19 -6.69
C ALA A 38 -5.35 19.55 -6.02
N GLY A 39 -5.91 19.59 -4.81
CA GLY A 39 -6.08 20.82 -4.03
C GLY A 39 -4.76 21.49 -3.68
N GLN A 40 -3.76 20.71 -3.23
CA GLN A 40 -2.42 21.24 -2.95
C GLN A 40 -1.76 21.82 -4.20
N LEU A 41 -1.83 21.11 -5.33
CA LEU A 41 -1.23 21.54 -6.59
C LEU A 41 -1.95 22.78 -7.16
N ASP A 42 -3.27 22.83 -7.09
CA ASP A 42 -4.04 24.02 -7.49
C ASP A 42 -3.68 25.25 -6.67
N PHE A 43 -3.54 25.08 -5.35
CA PHE A 43 -3.07 26.14 -4.45
C PHE A 43 -1.67 26.63 -4.86
N CYS A 44 -0.70 25.71 -5.02
CA CYS A 44 0.65 26.08 -5.46
C CYS A 44 0.67 26.79 -6.84
N LEU A 45 -0.16 26.36 -7.79
CA LEU A 45 -0.28 26.99 -9.10
C LEU A 45 -0.85 28.42 -9.05
N LYS A 46 -1.57 28.78 -7.99
CA LYS A 46 -2.05 30.16 -7.75
C LYS A 46 -0.99 31.06 -7.10
N HIS A 47 0.09 30.46 -6.60
CA HIS A 47 1.13 31.11 -5.80
C HIS A 47 2.54 30.71 -6.29
N LEU A 48 2.75 30.78 -7.61
CA LEU A 48 4.02 30.40 -8.26
C LEU A 48 5.20 31.34 -7.93
N ASP A 49 4.93 32.48 -7.30
CA ASP A 49 5.93 33.37 -6.71
C ASP A 49 6.58 32.76 -5.45
N VAL A 50 5.90 31.83 -4.78
CA VAL A 50 6.37 31.16 -3.57
C VAL A 50 6.67 29.68 -3.81
N PHE A 51 5.83 28.98 -4.58
CA PHE A 51 5.87 27.53 -4.71
C PHE A 51 6.32 27.07 -6.09
N THR A 52 7.04 25.94 -6.14
CA THR A 52 7.31 25.18 -7.36
C THR A 52 6.59 23.83 -7.27
N PRO A 53 5.37 23.70 -7.81
CA PRO A 53 4.62 22.45 -7.71
C PRO A 53 5.23 21.33 -8.56
N VAL A 54 5.31 20.13 -7.98
CA VAL A 54 5.77 18.92 -8.66
C VAL A 54 4.69 17.84 -8.53
N LEU A 55 4.19 17.34 -9.67
CA LEU A 55 3.25 16.23 -9.74
C LEU A 55 3.99 14.96 -10.14
N LEU A 56 4.00 13.97 -9.26
CA LEU A 56 4.50 12.62 -9.57
C LEU A 56 3.31 11.65 -9.74
N GLY A 57 3.25 10.99 -10.89
CA GLY A 57 2.26 9.97 -11.21
C GLY A 57 2.78 9.01 -12.27
N PHE A 58 1.96 8.06 -12.72
CA PHE A 58 2.39 7.06 -13.73
C PHE A 58 1.43 6.92 -14.90
N ASN A 59 0.55 7.91 -15.05
CA ASN A 59 -0.36 8.05 -16.18
C ASN A 59 0.01 9.29 -17.01
N PRO A 60 -0.16 9.23 -18.34
CA PRO A 60 -0.19 10.44 -19.16
C PRO A 60 -1.23 11.45 -18.66
N VAL A 61 -0.93 12.75 -18.76
CA VAL A 61 -1.82 13.83 -18.31
C VAL A 61 -3.21 13.74 -18.95
N HIS A 62 -3.31 13.35 -20.22
CA HIS A 62 -4.60 13.23 -20.90
C HIS A 62 -5.51 12.13 -20.31
N MET A 63 -4.94 11.15 -19.59
CA MET A 63 -5.65 10.09 -18.87
C MET A 63 -6.02 10.48 -17.43
N ALA A 64 -5.63 11.68 -16.98
CA ALA A 64 -6.05 12.21 -15.68
C ALA A 64 -7.59 12.33 -15.62
N ARG A 65 -8.14 12.25 -14.41
CA ARG A 65 -9.60 12.19 -14.23
C ARG A 65 -10.28 13.54 -14.38
N ARG A 66 -11.42 13.53 -15.07
CA ARG A 66 -12.31 14.68 -15.27
C ARG A 66 -13.60 14.61 -14.44
N GLU A 67 -13.57 13.83 -13.37
CA GLU A 67 -14.74 13.63 -12.51
C GLU A 67 -14.82 14.73 -11.45
N PRO A 68 -16.03 15.15 -11.04
CA PRO A 68 -16.19 16.11 -9.95
C PRO A 68 -15.47 15.61 -8.69
N MET A 69 -14.74 16.52 -8.05
CA MET A 69 -14.14 16.29 -6.74
C MET A 69 -14.97 17.05 -5.72
N GLN A 70 -15.24 16.41 -4.58
CA GLN A 70 -16.04 17.00 -3.52
C GLN A 70 -15.43 18.34 -3.09
N ASP A 71 -16.27 19.35 -2.93
CA ASP A 71 -15.90 20.70 -2.51
C ASP A 71 -14.86 21.41 -3.41
N CYS A 72 -14.67 20.93 -4.65
CA CYS A 72 -13.76 21.51 -5.63
C CYS A 72 -14.51 21.97 -6.88
N SER A 73 -14.22 23.17 -7.38
CA SER A 73 -14.77 23.70 -8.64
C SER A 73 -14.02 23.23 -9.90
N PHE A 74 -12.99 22.41 -9.74
CA PHE A 74 -12.10 21.95 -10.80
C PHE A 74 -11.93 20.44 -10.75
N HIS A 75 -11.45 19.86 -11.84
CA HIS A 75 -11.08 18.44 -11.91
C HIS A 75 -9.57 18.25 -11.78
N PHE A 76 -9.14 17.05 -11.39
CA PHE A 76 -7.72 16.71 -11.36
C PHE A 76 -7.08 16.96 -12.73
N LYS A 77 -7.75 16.55 -13.82
CA LYS A 77 -7.27 16.75 -15.19
C LYS A 77 -6.95 18.21 -15.49
N ASP A 78 -7.78 19.15 -15.06
CA ASP A 78 -7.56 20.57 -15.31
C ASP A 78 -6.31 21.08 -14.58
N VAL A 79 -6.08 20.60 -13.35
CA VAL A 79 -4.86 20.91 -12.58
C VAL A 79 -3.62 20.32 -13.27
N ALA A 80 -3.69 19.05 -13.71
CA ALA A 80 -2.57 18.40 -14.39
C ALA A 80 -2.23 19.06 -15.74
N GLU A 81 -3.24 19.50 -16.50
CA GLU A 81 -3.07 20.25 -17.75
C GLU A 81 -2.42 21.62 -17.49
N ARG A 82 -2.85 22.34 -16.43
CA ARG A 82 -2.21 23.59 -16.01
C ARG A 82 -0.76 23.40 -15.59
N MET A 83 -0.45 22.35 -14.83
CA MET A 83 0.93 22.01 -14.50
C MET A 83 1.78 21.75 -15.73
N ALA A 84 1.25 21.00 -16.71
CA ALA A 84 1.95 20.72 -17.96
C ALA A 84 2.18 21.99 -18.81
N ALA A 85 1.26 22.96 -18.75
CA ALA A 85 1.44 24.26 -19.39
C ALA A 85 2.56 25.06 -18.72
N GLU A 86 2.54 25.18 -17.38
CA GLU A 86 3.55 25.91 -16.60
C GLU A 86 4.95 25.25 -16.64
N GLN A 87 5.02 23.95 -16.92
CA GLN A 87 6.28 23.24 -17.12
C GLN A 87 7.08 23.77 -18.32
N ARG A 88 6.42 24.30 -19.36
CA ARG A 88 7.10 24.95 -20.49
C ARG A 88 7.86 26.21 -20.07
N HIS A 89 7.43 26.83 -18.98
CA HIS A 89 8.04 28.00 -18.37
C HIS A 89 8.94 27.66 -17.19
N LYS A 90 9.17 26.36 -16.91
CA LYS A 90 9.94 25.85 -15.75
C LYS A 90 9.39 26.31 -14.39
N LYS A 91 8.08 26.61 -14.30
CA LYS A 91 7.41 27.03 -13.06
C LYS A 91 6.71 25.87 -12.33
N ALA A 92 6.47 24.77 -13.02
CA ALA A 92 5.89 23.53 -12.47
C ALA A 92 6.55 22.32 -13.13
N PHE A 93 6.43 21.13 -12.52
CA PHE A 93 6.98 19.90 -13.11
C PHE A 93 5.99 18.75 -13.00
N VAL A 94 5.72 18.06 -14.11
CA VAL A 94 5.01 16.79 -14.16
C VAL A 94 6.03 15.68 -14.44
N LEU A 95 6.21 14.81 -13.46
CA LEU A 95 7.03 13.61 -13.53
C LEU A 95 6.10 12.41 -13.68
N ASN A 96 5.90 11.94 -14.90
CA ASN A 96 4.92 10.89 -15.18
C ASN A 96 5.40 9.75 -16.11
N PRO A 97 6.47 9.02 -15.73
CA PRO A 97 6.92 7.88 -16.52
C PRO A 97 5.84 6.81 -16.60
N VAL A 98 5.69 6.18 -17.77
CA VAL A 98 4.68 5.15 -18.01
C VAL A 98 5.24 3.79 -17.58
N LEU A 99 4.72 3.23 -16.50
CA LEU A 99 5.16 1.93 -15.97
C LEU A 99 4.43 0.72 -16.58
N GLY A 100 3.32 0.96 -17.29
CA GLY A 100 2.38 -0.08 -17.68
C GLY A 100 1.49 -0.56 -16.52
N ALA A 101 0.64 -1.55 -16.79
CA ALA A 101 -0.32 -2.07 -15.81
C ALA A 101 0.38 -2.83 -14.65
N GLU A 102 -0.33 -2.91 -13.52
CA GLU A 102 0.06 -3.74 -12.37
C GLU A 102 -0.28 -5.21 -12.65
N ALA A 103 0.50 -6.13 -12.07
CA ALA A 103 0.23 -7.56 -12.15
C ALA A 103 -1.13 -7.90 -11.52
N ILE A 104 -1.45 -7.29 -10.39
CA ILE A 104 -2.81 -7.25 -9.81
C ILE A 104 -3.44 -5.89 -10.11
N SER A 105 -4.47 -5.89 -10.93
CA SER A 105 -5.06 -4.69 -11.52
C SER A 105 -5.43 -3.63 -10.48
N GLY A 106 -4.70 -2.52 -10.50
CA GLY A 106 -4.94 -1.36 -9.63
C GLY A 106 -4.28 -1.43 -8.26
N SER A 107 -3.44 -2.43 -7.99
CA SER A 107 -2.60 -2.49 -6.79
C SER A 107 -1.43 -1.50 -6.88
N SER A 108 -1.71 -0.20 -6.76
CA SER A 108 -0.71 0.87 -6.92
C SER A 108 0.43 0.81 -5.89
N ARG A 109 0.25 0.05 -4.79
CA ARG A 109 1.29 -0.19 -3.78
C ARG A 109 2.49 -0.96 -4.35
N MET A 110 2.31 -1.69 -5.46
CA MET A 110 3.33 -2.53 -6.09
C MET A 110 4.26 -1.67 -6.98
N LYS A 111 4.11 -1.71 -8.31
CA LYS A 111 5.02 -1.01 -9.24
C LYS A 111 4.96 0.50 -9.03
N GLY A 112 3.76 1.07 -8.91
CA GLY A 112 3.59 2.50 -8.66
C GLY A 112 4.33 2.97 -7.41
N GLY A 113 4.13 2.29 -6.27
CA GLY A 113 4.81 2.61 -5.02
C GLY A 113 6.33 2.44 -5.09
N SER A 114 6.82 1.37 -5.72
CA SER A 114 8.25 1.16 -5.91
C SER A 114 8.89 2.22 -6.81
N ALA A 115 8.24 2.57 -7.92
CA ALA A 115 8.73 3.62 -8.81
C ALA A 115 8.72 5.00 -8.14
N THR A 116 7.72 5.31 -7.32
CA THR A 116 7.70 6.55 -6.53
C THR A 116 8.93 6.62 -5.63
N LYS A 117 9.23 5.54 -4.89
CA LYS A 117 10.41 5.45 -4.02
C LYS A 117 11.69 5.68 -4.83
N ILE A 118 11.89 4.91 -5.90
CA ILE A 118 13.08 4.98 -6.76
C ILE A 118 13.28 6.40 -7.32
N ILE A 119 12.25 7.00 -7.89
CA ILE A 119 12.34 8.33 -8.53
C ILE A 119 12.66 9.41 -7.51
N LEU A 120 11.91 9.47 -6.41
CA LEU A 120 12.11 10.52 -5.40
C LEU A 120 13.47 10.40 -4.73
N GLU A 121 13.89 9.19 -4.37
CA GLU A 121 15.19 8.97 -3.75
C GLU A 121 16.34 9.32 -4.69
N SER A 122 16.23 8.97 -5.97
CA SER A 122 17.23 9.31 -6.98
C SER A 122 17.35 10.83 -7.18
N ILE A 123 16.22 11.53 -7.27
CA ILE A 123 16.20 12.99 -7.46
C ILE A 123 16.74 13.70 -6.21
N LEU A 124 16.33 13.28 -5.01
CA LEU A 124 16.77 13.89 -3.76
C LEU A 124 18.25 13.62 -3.51
N LEU A 125 18.74 12.42 -3.80
CA LEU A 125 20.16 12.10 -3.72
C LEU A 125 20.97 12.95 -4.70
N ALA A 126 20.55 13.05 -5.96
CA ALA A 126 21.21 13.89 -6.95
C ALA A 126 21.23 15.38 -6.54
N GLY A 127 20.15 15.89 -5.95
CA GLY A 127 20.09 17.25 -5.42
C GLY A 127 21.05 17.47 -4.24
N HIS A 128 21.13 16.49 -3.33
CA HIS A 128 22.07 16.53 -2.22
C HIS A 128 23.52 16.45 -2.71
N GLU A 129 23.83 15.58 -3.69
CA GLU A 129 25.15 15.49 -4.32
C GLU A 129 25.53 16.79 -5.03
N ALA A 130 24.66 17.33 -5.88
CA ALA A 130 24.92 18.60 -6.55
C ALA A 130 25.22 19.75 -5.58
N THR A 131 24.68 19.69 -4.36
CA THR A 131 24.92 20.68 -3.31
C THR A 131 26.20 20.42 -2.51
N PHE A 132 26.52 19.15 -2.20
CA PHE A 132 27.53 18.80 -1.20
C PHE A 132 28.70 17.94 -1.72
N ARG A 133 28.59 17.25 -2.85
CA ARG A 133 29.61 16.35 -3.43
C ARG A 133 29.50 16.25 -4.96
N GLY A 134 30.53 16.70 -5.69
CA GLY A 134 30.56 16.69 -7.16
C GLY A 134 30.65 15.30 -7.85
N LYS A 135 30.30 14.20 -7.18
CA LYS A 135 30.23 12.86 -7.78
C LYS A 135 28.77 12.40 -7.84
N ARG A 136 28.38 11.87 -9.00
CA ARG A 136 27.04 11.39 -9.31
C ARG A 136 26.95 9.91 -8.98
N THR A 137 26.05 9.52 -8.07
CA THR A 137 25.75 8.10 -7.84
C THR A 137 24.60 7.68 -8.76
N THR A 138 24.79 6.62 -9.54
CA THR A 138 23.72 6.06 -10.39
C THR A 138 22.80 5.14 -9.57
N PRO A 139 21.47 5.21 -9.76
CA PRO A 139 20.56 4.21 -9.21
C PRO A 139 20.91 2.83 -9.77
N ASP A 140 21.13 1.85 -8.89
CA ASP A 140 21.61 0.53 -9.27
C ASP A 140 20.45 -0.39 -9.64
N GLU A 141 20.43 -0.90 -10.88
CA GLU A 141 19.54 -1.99 -11.33
C GLU A 141 19.75 -3.29 -10.52
N MET A 142 20.91 -3.40 -9.87
CA MET A 142 21.34 -4.55 -9.07
C MET A 142 20.38 -4.95 -7.93
N VAL A 143 19.56 -4.03 -7.40
CA VAL A 143 18.61 -4.39 -6.32
C VAL A 143 17.58 -5.41 -6.83
N TYR A 144 17.05 -5.23 -8.04
CA TYR A 144 16.05 -6.13 -8.59
C TYR A 144 16.62 -7.54 -8.76
N GLU A 145 17.80 -7.63 -9.38
CA GLU A 145 18.48 -8.91 -9.61
C GLU A 145 18.85 -9.60 -8.30
N THR A 146 19.34 -8.85 -7.31
CA THR A 146 19.70 -9.41 -5.99
C THR A 146 18.47 -9.89 -5.22
N THR A 147 17.36 -9.15 -5.26
CA THR A 147 16.14 -9.57 -4.57
C THR A 147 15.57 -10.83 -5.20
N TYR A 148 15.42 -10.86 -6.54
CA TYR A 148 14.74 -11.96 -7.22
C TYR A 148 15.64 -13.14 -7.59
N SER A 149 16.96 -13.05 -7.36
CA SER A 149 17.82 -14.24 -7.36
C SER A 149 17.49 -15.23 -6.24
N HIS A 150 16.75 -14.81 -5.21
CA HIS A 150 16.23 -15.63 -4.12
C HIS A 150 14.73 -15.97 -4.31
N SER A 151 14.30 -16.12 -5.57
CA SER A 151 12.89 -16.33 -5.89
C SER A 151 12.32 -17.65 -5.36
N ASP A 152 13.14 -18.69 -5.23
CA ASP A 152 12.73 -19.98 -4.68
C ASP A 152 12.43 -19.86 -3.17
N GLU A 153 13.29 -19.19 -2.41
CA GLU A 153 13.05 -18.92 -0.98
C GLU A 153 11.84 -18.00 -0.80
N LEU A 154 11.68 -17.00 -1.66
CA LEU A 154 10.51 -16.13 -1.63
C LEU A 154 9.22 -16.89 -1.92
N ALA A 155 9.24 -17.87 -2.83
CA ALA A 155 8.10 -18.76 -3.09
C ALA A 155 7.74 -19.58 -1.85
N VAL A 156 8.72 -20.10 -1.11
CA VAL A 156 8.48 -20.78 0.18
C VAL A 156 7.78 -19.86 1.17
N LEU A 157 8.23 -18.61 1.32
CA LEU A 157 7.59 -17.64 2.22
C LEU A 157 6.15 -17.29 1.79
N ILE A 158 5.90 -17.18 0.48
CA ILE A 158 4.54 -16.98 -0.07
C ILE A 158 3.64 -18.15 0.33
N HIS A 159 4.12 -19.39 0.18
CA HIS A 159 3.35 -20.58 0.54
C HIS A 159 3.07 -20.65 2.04
N GLN A 160 4.08 -20.43 2.89
CA GLN A 160 3.90 -20.44 4.35
C GLN A 160 2.88 -19.38 4.81
N ALA A 161 2.96 -18.16 4.26
CA ALA A 161 1.98 -17.11 4.55
C ALA A 161 0.57 -17.49 4.06
N GLY A 162 0.48 -18.08 2.86
CA GLY A 162 -0.79 -18.54 2.29
C GLY A 162 -1.46 -19.62 3.14
N GLU A 163 -0.69 -20.63 3.58
CA GLU A 163 -1.16 -21.71 4.45
C GLU A 163 -1.68 -21.18 5.79
N SER A 164 -0.92 -20.30 6.47
CA SER A 164 -1.36 -19.63 7.70
C SER A 164 -2.70 -18.92 7.49
N LEU A 165 -2.82 -18.11 6.44
CA LEU A 165 -4.04 -17.37 6.17
C LEU A 165 -5.23 -18.28 5.79
N GLN A 166 -5.00 -19.41 5.10
CA GLN A 166 -6.04 -20.40 4.77
C GLN A 166 -6.56 -21.10 6.02
N MET A 167 -5.72 -21.28 7.05
CA MET A 167 -6.11 -21.82 8.35
C MET A 167 -6.78 -20.77 9.28
N ASN A 168 -7.05 -19.57 8.78
CA ASN A 168 -7.50 -18.41 9.57
C ASN A 168 -6.54 -18.03 10.70
N ALA A 169 -5.25 -18.32 10.53
CA ALA A 169 -4.17 -17.81 11.38
C ALA A 169 -3.61 -16.50 10.81
N HIS A 170 -2.61 -15.95 11.48
CA HIS A 170 -2.09 -14.60 11.25
C HIS A 170 -0.65 -14.60 10.71
N VAL A 171 -0.27 -13.51 10.05
CA VAL A 171 1.12 -13.23 9.64
C VAL A 171 1.59 -11.96 10.33
N TYR A 172 2.70 -12.04 11.07
CA TYR A 172 3.26 -10.91 11.80
C TYR A 172 4.64 -10.52 11.28
N TYR A 173 4.78 -9.26 10.87
CA TYR A 173 6.04 -8.65 10.50
C TYR A 173 6.68 -7.98 11.72
N ILE A 174 7.87 -8.42 12.11
CA ILE A 174 8.62 -7.86 13.25
C ILE A 174 9.87 -7.19 12.68
N GLY A 175 9.90 -5.85 12.65
CA GLY A 175 10.92 -5.14 11.90
C GLY A 175 11.71 -4.10 12.70
N TRP A 176 12.98 -3.96 12.33
CA TRP A 176 13.89 -2.99 12.90
C TRP A 176 14.05 -1.77 11.99
N GLN A 177 14.12 -0.60 12.61
CA GLN A 177 14.30 0.70 11.98
C GLN A 177 13.33 0.90 10.80
N THR A 178 13.85 1.38 9.67
CA THR A 178 13.04 1.65 8.49
C THR A 178 12.47 0.38 7.84
N LEU A 179 13.04 -0.81 8.08
CA LEU A 179 12.46 -2.07 7.59
C LEU A 179 11.14 -2.41 8.29
N GLY A 180 11.01 -2.07 9.58
CA GLY A 180 9.73 -2.13 10.29
C GLY A 180 8.68 -1.17 9.72
N THR A 181 9.10 0.02 9.26
CA THR A 181 8.20 0.96 8.56
C THR A 181 7.70 0.37 7.23
N ILE A 182 8.56 -0.33 6.48
CA ILE A 182 8.18 -1.04 5.25
C ILE A 182 7.20 -2.17 5.58
N GLY A 183 7.43 -2.91 6.67
CA GLY A 183 6.51 -3.92 7.19
C GLY A 183 5.11 -3.37 7.50
N LEU A 184 5.04 -2.31 8.29
CA LEU A 184 3.79 -1.61 8.61
C LEU A 184 3.07 -1.12 7.35
N THR A 185 3.82 -0.59 6.38
CA THR A 185 3.27 -0.11 5.11
C THR A 185 2.59 -1.24 4.33
N ASP A 186 3.27 -2.38 4.18
CA ASP A 186 2.71 -3.54 3.46
C ASP A 186 1.45 -4.10 4.14
N ALA A 187 1.51 -4.33 5.45
CA ALA A 187 0.40 -4.83 6.25
C ALA A 187 -0.83 -3.92 6.15
N SER A 188 -0.64 -2.61 6.27
CA SER A 188 -1.72 -1.61 6.24
C SER A 188 -2.53 -1.59 4.94
N GLU A 189 -1.94 -2.07 3.83
CA GLU A 189 -2.58 -2.14 2.52
C GLU A 189 -3.34 -3.46 2.30
N CYS A 190 -3.16 -4.48 3.14
CA CYS A 190 -3.86 -5.76 2.98
C CYS A 190 -5.37 -5.62 3.21
N VAL A 191 -5.77 -4.83 4.22
CA VAL A 191 -7.17 -4.58 4.58
C VAL A 191 -7.99 -4.01 3.41
N PRO A 192 -7.60 -2.89 2.77
CA PRO A 192 -8.35 -2.37 1.62
C PRO A 192 -8.21 -3.21 0.34
N THR A 193 -7.05 -3.83 0.12
CA THR A 193 -6.71 -4.49 -1.14
C THR A 193 -7.40 -5.84 -1.27
N TYR A 194 -7.37 -6.65 -0.20
CA TYR A 194 -7.87 -8.03 -0.21
C TYR A 194 -9.09 -8.24 0.68
N GLY A 195 -9.62 -7.18 1.28
CA GLY A 195 -10.69 -7.33 2.26
C GLY A 195 -10.25 -8.14 3.46
N ALA A 196 -8.95 -8.13 3.76
CA ALA A 196 -8.35 -8.83 4.88
C ALA A 196 -8.92 -8.31 6.20
N ASP A 197 -8.94 -9.15 7.22
CA ASP A 197 -9.06 -8.65 8.58
C ASP A 197 -7.84 -7.78 8.95
N PHE A 198 -8.00 -6.89 9.91
CA PHE A 198 -6.86 -6.11 10.40
C PHE A 198 -5.80 -7.01 11.03
N ASP A 199 -6.20 -8.10 11.69
CA ASP A 199 -5.28 -9.04 12.31
C ASP A 199 -4.73 -10.10 11.33
N ASP A 200 -5.25 -10.23 10.09
CA ASP A 200 -4.74 -11.20 9.11
C ASP A 200 -3.22 -11.02 8.87
N ILE A 201 -2.80 -9.77 8.63
CA ILE A 201 -1.37 -9.41 8.54
C ILE A 201 -1.13 -8.12 9.32
N ARG A 202 -0.23 -8.16 10.31
CA ARG A 202 0.16 -6.98 11.11
C ARG A 202 1.67 -6.75 11.12
N GLY A 203 2.05 -5.48 11.19
CA GLY A 203 3.44 -5.06 11.35
C GLY A 203 3.73 -4.49 12.74
N PHE A 204 4.95 -4.69 13.21
CA PHE A 204 5.50 -4.14 14.43
C PHE A 204 6.89 -3.59 14.17
N ILE A 205 7.25 -2.52 14.88
CA ILE A 205 8.52 -1.81 14.76
C ILE A 205 9.18 -1.63 16.12
N ASN A 206 10.50 -1.73 16.17
CA ASN A 206 11.28 -1.42 17.36
C ASN A 206 10.94 0.02 17.84
N ASN A 207 10.78 0.21 19.15
CA ASN A 207 10.42 1.51 19.75
C ASN A 207 9.10 2.17 19.28
N GLY A 208 8.23 1.47 18.53
CA GLY A 208 6.90 1.97 18.15
C GLY A 208 6.91 3.32 17.42
N PHE A 209 5.97 4.22 17.74
CA PHE A 209 5.87 5.55 17.10
C PHE A 209 7.11 6.44 17.27
N ARG A 210 7.95 6.17 18.29
CA ARG A 210 9.21 6.90 18.45
C ARG A 210 10.15 6.66 17.26
N GLU A 211 10.17 5.44 16.72
CA GLU A 211 10.99 5.11 15.54
C GLU A 211 10.39 5.70 14.27
N MET A 212 9.05 5.73 14.16
CA MET A 212 8.33 6.37 13.05
C MET A 212 8.60 7.88 12.94
N LYS A 213 9.01 8.50 14.05
CA LYS A 213 9.33 9.93 14.19
C LYS A 213 8.17 10.85 13.80
N ASN A 214 6.94 10.36 13.72
CA ASN A 214 5.82 11.17 13.24
C ASN A 214 5.56 12.42 14.08
N LYS A 215 5.02 13.48 13.47
CA LYS A 215 4.81 14.80 14.12
C LYS A 215 3.85 14.75 15.31
N GLU A 216 2.93 13.80 15.31
CA GLU A 216 1.88 13.66 16.33
C GLU A 216 2.33 12.86 17.56
N GLY A 217 3.55 12.31 17.54
CA GLY A 217 4.05 11.48 18.63
C GLY A 217 3.34 10.13 18.72
N ASP A 218 3.19 9.61 19.93
CA ASP A 218 2.53 8.33 20.15
C ASP A 218 1.04 8.39 19.80
N LEU A 219 0.56 7.42 19.02
CA LEU A 219 -0.83 7.28 18.61
C LEU A 219 -1.48 5.99 19.14
N SER A 220 -0.80 5.25 20.02
CA SER A 220 -1.29 4.00 20.62
C SER A 220 -2.69 4.14 21.26
N PHE A 221 -3.01 5.33 21.77
CA PHE A 221 -4.31 5.66 22.38
C PHE A 221 -5.51 5.62 21.42
N LEU A 222 -5.29 5.60 20.10
CA LEU A 222 -6.36 5.60 19.11
C LEU A 222 -7.07 4.24 18.98
N GLY A 223 -6.46 3.16 19.48
CA GLY A 223 -7.07 1.84 19.50
C GLY A 223 -6.06 0.70 19.29
N PRO A 224 -6.52 -0.56 19.33
CA PRO A 224 -5.67 -1.75 19.22
C PRO A 224 -4.92 -1.82 17.87
N GLU A 225 -5.43 -1.15 16.85
CA GLU A 225 -4.83 -1.04 15.52
C GLU A 225 -3.54 -0.20 15.52
N PHE A 226 -3.41 0.71 16.49
CA PHE A 226 -2.28 1.62 16.62
C PHE A 226 -1.22 1.08 17.58
N ILE A 227 -1.39 -0.15 18.06
CA ILE A 227 -0.40 -0.84 18.88
C ILE A 227 0.61 -1.51 17.94
N ILE A 228 1.81 -0.93 17.84
CA ILE A 228 2.81 -1.27 16.80
C ILE A 228 4.23 -1.50 17.35
N GLY A 229 4.48 -1.35 18.65
CA GLY A 229 5.81 -1.56 19.22
C GLY A 229 6.15 -3.04 19.45
N HIS A 230 7.43 -3.40 19.40
CA HIS A 230 7.89 -4.74 19.79
C HIS A 230 7.49 -5.12 21.22
N LYS A 231 7.59 -4.17 22.16
CA LYS A 231 7.13 -4.37 23.54
C LYS A 231 5.64 -4.72 23.57
N ASP A 232 4.85 -4.00 22.80
CA ASP A 232 3.41 -4.24 22.75
C ASP A 232 3.10 -5.60 22.12
N PHE A 233 3.82 -6.00 21.07
CA PHE A 233 3.72 -7.34 20.49
C PHE A 233 3.98 -8.43 21.53
N VAL A 234 5.05 -8.30 22.33
CA VAL A 234 5.41 -9.25 23.39
C VAL A 234 4.32 -9.33 24.47
N GLU A 235 3.70 -8.20 24.81
CA GLU A 235 2.67 -8.14 25.85
C GLU A 235 1.29 -8.60 25.36
N THR A 236 0.96 -8.39 24.09
CA THR A 236 -0.43 -8.53 23.59
C THR A 236 -0.63 -9.67 22.60
N ILE A 237 0.35 -9.96 21.73
CA ILE A 237 0.22 -10.95 20.64
C ILE A 237 0.99 -12.23 20.94
N LEU A 238 2.25 -12.11 21.39
CA LEU A 238 3.10 -13.25 21.69
C LEU A 238 2.45 -14.29 22.64
N PRO A 239 1.68 -13.91 23.68
CA PRO A 239 1.04 -14.88 24.57
C PRO A 239 -0.04 -15.74 23.90
N SER A 240 -0.67 -15.23 22.83
CA SER A 240 -1.77 -15.88 22.11
C SER A 240 -1.35 -16.50 20.77
N LEU A 241 -0.08 -16.38 20.37
CA LEU A 241 0.43 -17.04 19.16
C LEU A 241 0.17 -18.55 19.18
N SER A 242 -0.31 -19.03 18.04
CA SER A 242 -0.53 -20.43 17.71
C SER A 242 0.57 -20.97 16.81
N GLN A 243 0.63 -22.30 16.67
CA GLN A 243 1.56 -22.98 15.77
C GLN A 243 1.34 -22.66 14.29
N ASN A 244 0.13 -22.20 13.94
CA ASN A 244 -0.26 -21.89 12.57
C ASN A 244 0.09 -20.45 12.17
N ASP A 245 0.45 -19.58 13.14
CA ASP A 245 0.84 -18.20 12.84
C ASP A 245 2.24 -18.14 12.24
N MET A 246 2.40 -17.31 11.23
CA MET A 246 3.68 -17.04 10.58
C MET A 246 4.32 -15.78 11.16
N MET A 247 5.62 -15.86 11.44
CA MET A 247 6.43 -14.77 11.95
C MET A 247 7.53 -14.44 10.95
N LEU A 248 7.64 -13.18 10.56
CA LEU A 248 8.67 -12.73 9.62
C LEU A 248 9.47 -11.56 10.21
N PHE A 249 10.73 -11.83 10.52
CA PHE A 249 11.65 -10.84 11.07
C PHE A 249 12.32 -10.04 9.95
N LEU A 250 12.38 -8.71 10.08
CA LEU A 250 12.91 -7.79 9.08
C LEU A 250 14.03 -6.96 9.70
N PHE A 251 15.28 -7.27 9.40
CA PHE A 251 16.42 -6.59 10.01
C PHE A 251 17.62 -6.53 9.05
N ALA A 252 18.60 -5.72 9.41
CA ALA A 252 19.90 -5.67 8.77
C ALA A 252 20.99 -6.08 9.79
N VAL A 253 22.15 -6.52 9.30
CA VAL A 253 23.26 -6.99 10.16
C VAL A 253 23.82 -5.92 11.10
N ASN A 254 23.50 -4.64 10.86
CA ASN A 254 23.88 -3.51 11.70
C ASN A 254 22.82 -3.14 12.76
N ASP A 255 21.70 -3.88 12.82
CA ASP A 255 20.76 -3.81 13.94
C ASP A 255 21.32 -4.51 15.19
N ASP A 256 20.64 -4.34 16.33
CA ASP A 256 20.97 -5.08 17.55
C ASP A 256 20.56 -6.55 17.40
N LEU A 257 21.49 -7.37 16.90
CA LEU A 257 21.27 -8.80 16.69
C LEU A 257 21.02 -9.55 18.00
N HIS A 258 21.42 -9.00 19.15
CA HIS A 258 21.10 -9.61 20.44
C HIS A 258 19.62 -9.43 20.77
N GLU A 259 19.05 -8.25 20.53
CA GLU A 259 17.60 -8.00 20.63
C GLU A 259 16.81 -8.88 19.65
N VAL A 260 17.25 -8.95 18.39
CA VAL A 260 16.62 -9.80 17.36
C VAL A 260 16.57 -11.26 17.80
N THR A 261 17.71 -11.81 18.24
CA THR A 261 17.82 -13.21 18.66
C THR A 261 16.98 -13.48 19.89
N ALA A 262 17.01 -12.59 20.89
CA ALA A 262 16.24 -12.75 22.12
C ALA A 262 14.73 -12.75 21.86
N LEU A 263 14.24 -11.95 20.91
CA LEU A 263 12.83 -11.96 20.52
C LEU A 263 12.48 -13.20 19.68
N ALA A 264 13.36 -13.59 18.75
CA ALA A 264 13.17 -14.80 17.94
C ALA A 264 13.09 -16.07 18.82
N ASP A 265 13.92 -16.18 19.85
CA ASP A 265 13.89 -17.29 20.82
C ASP A 265 12.56 -17.35 21.59
N GLN A 266 12.00 -16.19 21.96
CA GLN A 266 10.70 -16.14 22.62
C GLN A 266 9.57 -16.60 21.68
N VAL A 267 9.60 -16.16 20.43
CA VAL A 267 8.61 -16.54 19.41
C VAL A 267 8.73 -18.03 19.05
N ARG A 268 9.96 -18.56 18.96
CA ARG A 268 10.23 -19.97 18.63
C ARG A 268 9.63 -20.95 19.63
N ARG A 269 9.42 -20.53 20.89
CA ARG A 269 8.71 -21.31 21.92
C ARG A 269 7.19 -21.43 21.66
N ARG A 270 6.64 -20.62 20.75
CA ARG A 270 5.19 -20.58 20.43
C ARG A 270 4.87 -21.11 19.04
N THR A 271 5.73 -20.84 18.05
CA THR A 271 5.55 -21.29 16.68
C THR A 271 6.89 -21.68 16.06
N SER A 272 6.89 -22.74 15.22
CA SER A 272 8.05 -23.08 14.40
C SER A 272 8.07 -22.35 13.05
N ASN A 273 6.96 -21.71 12.66
CA ASN A 273 6.80 -20.99 11.40
C ASN A 273 7.38 -19.56 11.51
N LEU A 274 8.69 -19.50 11.81
CA LEU A 274 9.45 -18.27 11.99
C LEU A 274 10.54 -18.18 10.92
N HIS A 275 10.56 -17.05 10.22
CA HIS A 275 11.44 -16.75 9.09
C HIS A 275 12.03 -15.35 9.22
N ALA A 276 13.01 -15.02 8.38
CA ALA A 276 13.63 -13.71 8.35
C ALA A 276 13.96 -13.23 6.94
N ILE A 277 13.85 -11.93 6.72
CA ILE A 277 14.51 -11.20 5.63
C ILE A 277 15.60 -10.36 6.28
N ALA A 278 16.84 -10.81 6.13
CA ALA A 278 18.02 -10.16 6.69
C ALA A 278 18.85 -9.52 5.57
N HIS A 279 19.27 -8.27 5.77
CA HIS A 279 20.15 -7.56 4.84
C HIS A 279 21.58 -7.47 5.38
N ASP A 280 22.55 -7.91 4.57
CA ASP A 280 23.97 -7.92 4.91
C ASP A 280 24.76 -6.87 4.10
N LEU A 281 25.76 -6.27 4.75
CA LEU A 281 26.73 -5.35 4.18
C LEU A 281 27.79 -6.07 3.33
N GLU A 282 28.15 -7.31 3.65
CA GLU A 282 29.35 -7.96 3.07
C GLU A 282 29.22 -8.28 1.57
N LYS A 283 28.01 -8.53 1.06
CA LYS A 283 27.80 -8.72 -0.39
C LYS A 283 27.88 -7.42 -1.21
N PHE A 284 27.94 -6.26 -0.55
CA PHE A 284 27.97 -4.94 -1.17
C PHE A 284 29.18 -4.10 -0.72
N ILE A 285 30.35 -4.72 -0.50
CA ILE A 285 31.61 -3.97 -0.36
C ILE A 285 32.00 -3.40 -1.73
N ILE A 286 31.25 -2.40 -2.15
CA ILE A 286 31.68 -1.42 -3.15
C ILE A 286 32.16 -0.24 -2.29
N PRO A 287 33.47 0.07 -2.27
CA PRO A 287 34.07 1.08 -1.38
C PRO A 287 33.47 2.49 -1.48
N GLU A 288 32.57 2.73 -2.43
CA GLU A 288 32.03 4.04 -2.78
C GLU A 288 30.55 4.23 -2.43
N VAL A 289 29.84 3.19 -1.94
CA VAL A 289 28.40 3.32 -1.67
C VAL A 289 28.12 3.85 -0.27
N ASN A 290 27.53 5.05 -0.21
CA ASN A 290 27.10 5.70 1.02
C ASN A 290 26.05 4.84 1.77
N SER A 291 26.12 4.79 3.11
CA SER A 291 25.18 4.07 3.97
C SER A 291 23.71 4.42 3.72
N VAL A 292 23.42 5.65 3.26
CA VAL A 292 22.08 6.08 2.84
C VAL A 292 21.57 5.27 1.65
N VAL A 293 22.40 5.08 0.63
CA VAL A 293 22.04 4.33 -0.58
C VAL A 293 21.83 2.86 -0.23
N MET A 294 22.68 2.28 0.62
CA MET A 294 22.50 0.90 1.10
C MET A 294 21.15 0.70 1.80
N ARG A 295 20.79 1.60 2.72
CA ARG A 295 19.48 1.56 3.38
C ARG A 295 18.32 1.64 2.39
N GLN A 296 18.39 2.52 1.39
CA GLN A 296 17.36 2.65 0.36
C GLN A 296 17.17 1.36 -0.44
N ARG A 297 18.26 0.65 -0.74
CA ARG A 297 18.25 -0.66 -1.41
C ARG A 297 17.60 -1.72 -0.54
N TRP A 298 17.98 -1.80 0.74
CA TRP A 298 17.39 -2.75 1.69
C TRP A 298 15.88 -2.54 1.85
N GLU A 299 15.44 -1.29 1.98
CA GLU A 299 14.02 -0.95 2.06
C GLU A 299 13.27 -1.35 0.79
N LEU A 300 13.84 -1.12 -0.40
CA LEU A 300 13.22 -1.47 -1.67
C LEU A 300 13.13 -3.00 -1.86
N SER A 301 14.21 -3.73 -1.52
CA SER A 301 14.23 -5.19 -1.54
C SER A 301 13.21 -5.77 -0.56
N THR A 302 13.19 -5.32 0.69
CA THR A 302 12.17 -5.73 1.67
C THR A 302 10.77 -5.44 1.18
N LYS A 303 10.54 -4.25 0.61
CA LYS A 303 9.23 -3.88 0.04
C LYS A 303 8.80 -4.87 -1.04
N TRP A 304 9.68 -5.25 -1.95
CA TRP A 304 9.37 -6.21 -3.01
C TRP A 304 9.07 -7.61 -2.45
N CYS A 305 9.87 -8.11 -1.51
CA CYS A 305 9.60 -9.37 -0.84
C CYS A 305 8.23 -9.35 -0.13
N LEU A 306 7.96 -8.33 0.68
CA LEU A 306 6.68 -8.23 1.41
C LEU A 306 5.49 -8.09 0.46
N ASN A 307 5.59 -7.26 -0.58
CA ASN A 307 4.53 -7.14 -1.58
C ASN A 307 4.27 -8.48 -2.28
N ALA A 308 5.30 -9.28 -2.56
CA ALA A 308 5.15 -10.60 -3.14
C ALA A 308 4.50 -11.58 -2.14
N ILE A 309 4.99 -11.62 -0.89
CA ILE A 309 4.47 -12.47 0.19
C ILE A 309 2.99 -12.16 0.46
N SER A 310 2.64 -10.91 0.78
CA SER A 310 1.26 -10.56 1.12
C SER A 310 0.32 -10.70 -0.08
N THR A 311 0.77 -10.38 -1.29
CA THR A 311 -0.07 -10.58 -2.50
C THR A 311 -0.27 -12.07 -2.79
N GLY A 312 0.81 -12.86 -2.83
CA GLY A 312 0.76 -14.28 -3.10
C GLY A 312 -0.07 -15.05 -2.07
N ALA A 313 0.11 -14.74 -0.79
CA ALA A 313 -0.67 -15.34 0.30
C ALA A 313 -2.18 -15.08 0.14
N HIS A 314 -2.59 -13.86 -0.23
CA HIS A 314 -4.00 -13.55 -0.46
C HIS A 314 -4.54 -14.12 -1.79
N VAL A 315 -3.68 -14.32 -2.80
CA VAL A 315 -4.03 -15.11 -3.99
C VAL A 315 -4.34 -16.55 -3.59
N LEU A 316 -3.48 -17.18 -2.78
CA LEU A 316 -3.69 -18.53 -2.24
C LEU A 316 -4.93 -18.62 -1.34
N LYS A 317 -5.24 -17.59 -0.55
CA LYS A 317 -6.49 -17.44 0.23
C LYS A 317 -7.74 -17.21 -0.64
N GLY A 318 -7.60 -17.14 -1.96
CA GLY A 318 -8.73 -16.99 -2.90
C GLY A 318 -9.33 -15.58 -2.98
N LYS A 319 -8.57 -14.54 -2.62
CA LYS A 319 -9.03 -13.13 -2.66
C LYS A 319 -8.88 -12.44 -4.02
N VAL A 320 -8.30 -13.14 -4.99
CA VAL A 320 -8.00 -12.64 -6.34
C VAL A 320 -8.58 -13.61 -7.36
N TYR A 321 -9.23 -13.08 -8.40
CA TYR A 321 -9.69 -13.84 -9.55
C TYR A 321 -9.04 -13.31 -10.82
N MET A 322 -8.39 -14.20 -11.58
CA MET A 322 -7.45 -13.82 -12.65
C MET A 322 -6.40 -12.86 -12.08
N ASN A 323 -6.47 -11.59 -12.45
CA ASN A 323 -5.63 -10.51 -11.93
C ASN A 323 -6.42 -9.39 -11.25
N TYR A 324 -7.67 -9.63 -10.84
CA TYR A 324 -8.54 -8.64 -10.18
C TYR A 324 -8.79 -9.00 -8.72
N MET A 325 -8.65 -8.01 -7.84
CA MET A 325 -9.06 -8.11 -6.43
C MET A 325 -10.58 -8.19 -6.37
N ILE A 326 -11.11 -9.35 -5.98
CA ILE A 326 -12.57 -9.58 -5.92
C ILE A 326 -13.16 -9.29 -4.55
N ASP A 327 -12.32 -9.17 -3.51
CA ASP A 327 -12.75 -8.90 -2.13
C ASP A 327 -12.30 -7.52 -1.64
N LEU A 328 -12.21 -6.52 -2.52
CA LEU A 328 -11.74 -5.17 -2.15
C LEU A 328 -12.76 -4.45 -1.25
N ARG A 329 -12.27 -3.68 -0.26
CA ARG A 329 -13.15 -2.80 0.56
C ARG A 329 -13.39 -1.46 -0.14
N VAL A 330 -14.65 -1.05 -0.27
CA VAL A 330 -15.04 0.19 -0.96
C VAL A 330 -14.89 1.40 -0.06
N THR A 331 -13.64 1.73 0.28
CA THR A 331 -13.35 2.73 1.32
C THR A 331 -13.17 4.16 0.83
N ASN A 332 -13.15 4.36 -0.49
CA ASN A 332 -13.03 5.67 -1.13
C ASN A 332 -13.63 5.64 -2.54
N SER A 333 -13.72 6.82 -3.16
CA SER A 333 -14.30 6.95 -4.51
C SER A 333 -13.50 6.21 -5.59
N LYS A 334 -12.19 5.99 -5.42
CA LYS A 334 -11.36 5.19 -6.34
C LYS A 334 -11.76 3.72 -6.31
N LEU A 335 -11.93 3.15 -5.11
CA LEU A 335 -12.30 1.75 -4.89
C LEU A 335 -13.76 1.50 -5.22
N TYR A 336 -14.65 2.46 -4.97
CA TYR A 336 -16.05 2.41 -5.42
C TYR A 336 -16.14 2.23 -6.94
N ARG A 337 -15.44 3.08 -7.71
CA ARG A 337 -15.40 2.96 -9.17
C ARG A 337 -14.74 1.67 -9.64
N ARG A 338 -13.67 1.24 -8.98
CA ARG A 338 -13.01 -0.03 -9.28
C ARG A 338 -13.98 -1.21 -9.12
N ALA A 339 -14.77 -1.22 -8.05
CA ALA A 339 -15.78 -2.24 -7.84
C ALA A 339 -16.81 -2.26 -8.99
N ILE A 340 -17.30 -1.09 -9.42
CA ILE A 340 -18.19 -0.98 -10.60
C ILE A 340 -17.50 -1.51 -11.86
N SER A 341 -16.26 -1.12 -12.14
CA SER A 341 -15.53 -1.57 -13.33
C SER A 341 -15.29 -3.08 -13.34
N ILE A 342 -15.00 -3.67 -12.17
CA ILE A 342 -14.87 -5.13 -12.01
C ILE A 342 -16.21 -5.81 -12.29
N LEU A 343 -17.31 -5.29 -11.74
CA LEU A 343 -18.65 -5.82 -12.01
C LEU A 343 -18.99 -5.74 -13.50
N GLN A 344 -18.76 -4.60 -14.15
CA GLN A 344 -18.99 -4.46 -15.60
C GLN A 344 -18.15 -5.45 -16.41
N ARG A 345 -16.87 -5.62 -16.05
CA ARG A 345 -15.94 -6.53 -16.74
C ARG A 345 -16.42 -7.98 -16.69
N PHE A 346 -16.89 -8.46 -15.55
CA PHE A 346 -17.26 -9.87 -15.38
C PHE A 346 -18.72 -10.18 -15.70
N THR A 347 -19.62 -9.19 -15.65
CA THR A 347 -21.05 -9.39 -15.94
C THR A 347 -21.46 -8.91 -17.33
N GLY A 348 -20.67 -8.04 -17.97
CA GLY A 348 -21.07 -7.35 -19.21
C GLY A 348 -22.21 -6.33 -19.04
N CYS A 349 -22.67 -6.09 -17.82
CA CYS A 349 -23.78 -5.18 -17.54
C CYS A 349 -23.39 -3.71 -17.67
N SER A 350 -24.39 -2.84 -17.85
CA SER A 350 -24.21 -1.39 -17.91
C SER A 350 -23.70 -0.84 -16.56
N LYS A 351 -23.02 0.32 -16.61
CA LYS A 351 -22.52 1.02 -15.42
C LYS A 351 -23.62 1.21 -14.37
N SER A 352 -24.80 1.66 -14.79
CA SER A 352 -25.96 1.89 -13.92
C SER A 352 -26.44 0.61 -13.23
N LYS A 353 -26.52 -0.53 -13.96
CA LYS A 353 -26.91 -1.82 -13.35
C LYS A 353 -25.86 -2.30 -12.33
N CYS A 354 -24.58 -2.20 -12.65
CA CYS A 354 -23.49 -2.54 -11.75
C CYS A 354 -23.43 -1.64 -10.51
N GLU A 355 -23.68 -0.34 -10.69
CA GLU A 355 -23.75 0.64 -9.60
C GLU A 355 -24.90 0.33 -8.65
N ARG A 356 -26.12 0.11 -9.15
CA ARG A 356 -27.26 -0.30 -8.31
C ARG A 356 -26.98 -1.61 -7.58
N ALA A 357 -26.33 -2.59 -8.22
CA ALA A 357 -25.94 -3.84 -7.57
C ALA A 357 -24.92 -3.62 -6.43
N LEU A 358 -23.92 -2.77 -6.65
CA LEU A 358 -22.96 -2.35 -5.63
C LEU A 358 -23.65 -1.66 -4.46
N LEU A 359 -24.58 -0.74 -4.73
CA LEU A 359 -25.32 -0.02 -3.69
C LEU A 359 -26.22 -0.95 -2.87
N ARG A 360 -26.93 -1.89 -3.50
CA ARG A 360 -27.69 -2.94 -2.80
C ARG A 360 -26.80 -3.76 -1.86
N ALA A 361 -25.57 -4.07 -2.27
CA ALA A 361 -24.61 -4.76 -1.42
C ALA A 361 -24.08 -3.89 -0.27
N ILE A 362 -23.81 -2.61 -0.52
CA ILE A 362 -23.39 -1.65 0.52
C ILE A 362 -24.48 -1.48 1.57
N TYR A 363 -25.72 -1.23 1.13
CA TYR A 363 -26.87 -0.97 1.99
C TYR A 363 -27.57 -2.24 2.49
N SER A 364 -27.20 -3.42 1.99
CA SER A 364 -27.81 -4.71 2.33
C SER A 364 -29.33 -4.73 2.13
N THR A 365 -29.80 -4.10 1.06
CA THR A 365 -31.23 -4.02 0.71
C THR A 365 -31.43 -4.49 -0.73
N ASP A 366 -32.52 -5.22 -0.98
CA ASP A 366 -32.98 -5.51 -2.35
C ASP A 366 -33.72 -4.29 -2.94
N ASP A 367 -34.37 -3.50 -2.07
CA ASP A 367 -35.12 -2.30 -2.42
C ASP A 367 -34.27 -1.05 -2.21
N LEU A 368 -33.75 -0.51 -3.32
CA LEU A 368 -32.89 0.68 -3.35
C LEU A 368 -33.72 1.85 -3.89
N SER A 369 -34.04 2.82 -3.02
CA SER A 369 -34.76 4.03 -3.43
C SER A 369 -33.86 4.93 -4.29
N GLU A 370 -34.50 5.79 -5.10
CA GLU A 370 -33.75 6.77 -5.91
C GLU A 370 -33.01 7.77 -5.04
N ASP A 371 -33.61 8.22 -3.92
CA ASP A 371 -32.93 9.11 -2.95
C ASP A 371 -31.65 8.48 -2.38
N MET A 372 -31.68 7.17 -2.13
CA MET A 372 -30.48 6.44 -1.67
C MET A 372 -29.45 6.31 -2.78
N ALA A 373 -29.86 6.19 -4.04
CA ALA A 373 -28.94 6.04 -5.17
C ALA A 373 -28.33 7.37 -5.65
N SER A 374 -29.00 8.49 -5.39
CA SER A 374 -28.59 9.82 -5.87
C SER A 374 -27.66 10.57 -4.92
N VAL A 375 -27.35 10.03 -3.73
CA VAL A 375 -26.43 10.69 -2.80
C VAL A 375 -24.98 10.67 -3.31
N ASP A 376 -24.16 11.56 -2.75
CA ASP A 376 -22.74 11.58 -3.08
C ASP A 376 -22.03 10.27 -2.77
N VAL A 377 -21.09 9.91 -3.64
CA VAL A 377 -20.24 8.71 -3.52
C VAL A 377 -19.59 8.59 -2.13
N TRP A 378 -19.26 9.72 -1.48
CA TRP A 378 -18.73 9.72 -0.13
C TRP A 378 -19.68 9.02 0.85
N LYS A 379 -21.00 9.27 0.79
CA LYS A 379 -21.99 8.64 1.68
C LYS A 379 -22.02 7.13 1.48
N HIS A 380 -21.90 6.67 0.23
CA HIS A 380 -21.80 5.24 -0.07
C HIS A 380 -20.53 4.63 0.52
N THR A 381 -19.38 5.31 0.37
CA THR A 381 -18.10 4.81 0.88
C THR A 381 -18.03 4.82 2.40
N ASP A 382 -18.64 5.81 3.06
CA ASP A 382 -18.77 5.85 4.52
C ASP A 382 -19.67 4.73 5.03
N ALA A 383 -20.83 4.52 4.40
CA ALA A 383 -21.71 3.39 4.70
C ALA A 383 -21.02 2.03 4.49
N ALA A 384 -20.20 1.91 3.45
CA ALA A 384 -19.41 0.71 3.19
C ALA A 384 -18.32 0.48 4.23
N ASN A 385 -17.65 1.55 4.71
CA ASN A 385 -16.62 1.48 5.74
C ASN A 385 -17.15 1.02 7.09
N ARG A 386 -18.37 1.43 7.46
CA ARG A 386 -19.01 1.05 8.73
C ARG A 386 -19.45 -0.41 8.79
N ARG A 387 -19.36 -1.15 7.69
CA ARG A 387 -19.83 -2.53 7.59
C ARG A 387 -18.69 -3.47 7.27
N ASP A 388 -18.50 -4.47 8.11
CA ASP A 388 -17.51 -5.51 7.85
C ASP A 388 -17.80 -6.34 6.59
N ARG A 389 -19.05 -6.42 6.14
CA ARG A 389 -19.50 -7.44 5.16
C ARG A 389 -20.18 -6.90 3.90
N VAL A 390 -19.67 -5.83 3.29
CA VAL A 390 -19.99 -5.53 1.87
C VAL A 390 -19.44 -6.62 0.92
N ARG A 391 -18.43 -7.37 1.42
CA ARG A 391 -17.57 -8.39 0.81
C ARG A 391 -18.27 -9.45 -0.06
N THR A 392 -19.17 -10.25 0.51
CA THR A 392 -19.74 -11.43 -0.18
C THR A 392 -20.97 -11.08 -1.02
N ARG A 393 -21.64 -9.98 -0.71
CA ARG A 393 -22.92 -9.59 -1.31
C ARG A 393 -22.78 -8.87 -2.65
N LEU A 394 -21.61 -8.27 -2.93
CA LEU A 394 -21.38 -7.54 -4.18
C LEU A 394 -21.62 -8.40 -5.41
N PHE A 395 -21.03 -9.59 -5.38
CA PHE A 395 -21.24 -10.59 -6.40
C PHE A 395 -22.65 -11.15 -6.25
N MET A 396 -23.09 -11.66 -5.09
CA MET A 396 -24.41 -12.29 -4.94
C MET A 396 -25.62 -11.44 -5.41
N PHE A 397 -25.64 -10.11 -5.22
CA PHE A 397 -26.75 -9.25 -5.65
C PHE A 397 -26.75 -8.91 -7.14
N SER A 398 -25.58 -8.84 -7.79
CA SER A 398 -25.50 -8.72 -9.26
C SER A 398 -25.90 -10.04 -9.96
N ILE A 399 -25.98 -11.12 -9.18
CA ILE A 399 -25.92 -12.51 -9.61
C ILE A 399 -27.26 -13.27 -9.54
N LYS A 400 -28.31 -12.74 -8.91
CA LYS A 400 -29.66 -13.35 -8.94
C LYS A 400 -30.15 -13.62 -10.39
N ASP A 401 -29.63 -12.89 -11.38
CA ASP A 401 -29.96 -13.08 -12.81
C ASP A 401 -28.95 -13.97 -13.60
N TYR A 402 -27.82 -14.39 -13.01
CA TYR A 402 -26.68 -14.97 -13.76
C TYR A 402 -26.03 -16.18 -13.06
N LEU A 403 -26.83 -17.21 -12.80
CA LEU A 403 -26.43 -18.50 -12.18
C LEU A 403 -25.20 -19.18 -12.84
N THR A 404 -24.97 -18.96 -14.13
CA THR A 404 -23.85 -19.57 -14.89
C THR A 404 -22.48 -19.01 -14.49
N LEU A 405 -22.40 -17.76 -14.04
CA LEU A 405 -21.14 -17.14 -13.60
C LEU A 405 -20.75 -17.59 -12.18
N ILE A 406 -21.75 -17.87 -11.32
CA ILE A 406 -21.58 -18.50 -10.00
C ILE A 406 -20.88 -19.85 -10.16
N PHE A 407 -21.38 -20.70 -11.05
CA PHE A 407 -20.82 -22.02 -11.29
C PHE A 407 -19.41 -21.96 -11.86
N LYS A 408 -18.97 -20.87 -12.48
CA LYS A 408 -17.56 -20.72 -12.90
C LYS A 408 -16.68 -20.15 -11.79
N ILE A 409 -17.10 -19.08 -11.10
CA ILE A 409 -16.26 -18.43 -10.07
C ILE A 409 -16.20 -19.27 -8.80
N ILE A 410 -17.34 -19.75 -8.28
CA ILE A 410 -17.37 -20.60 -7.08
C ILE A 410 -16.66 -21.92 -7.36
N PHE A 411 -16.91 -22.59 -8.50
CA PHE A 411 -16.25 -23.85 -8.82
C PHE A 411 -14.73 -23.71 -9.05
N THR A 412 -14.26 -22.53 -9.48
CA THR A 412 -12.82 -22.24 -9.57
C THR A 412 -12.21 -21.95 -8.20
N LEU A 413 -12.94 -21.26 -7.31
CA LEU A 413 -12.46 -20.93 -5.97
C LEU A 413 -12.55 -22.10 -4.97
N THR A 414 -13.55 -22.99 -5.09
CA THR A 414 -13.73 -24.16 -4.20
C THR A 414 -12.94 -25.38 -4.63
N LYS A 415 -12.45 -25.46 -5.88
CA LYS A 415 -11.52 -26.52 -6.30
C LYS A 415 -10.11 -26.36 -5.72
N ASN A 416 -9.70 -25.15 -5.34
CA ASN A 416 -8.39 -24.88 -4.74
C ASN A 416 -8.41 -24.89 -3.21
N SER A 417 -9.55 -25.20 -2.59
CA SER A 417 -9.74 -25.26 -1.13
C SER A 417 -10.14 -26.66 -0.64
N ARG A 418 -9.77 -27.72 -1.38
CA ARG A 418 -9.97 -29.12 -0.98
C ARG A 418 -8.70 -29.91 -1.17
#